data_AF-A0A5M9WSD7-F1
#
_entry.id   AF-A0A5M9WSD7-F1
#
_cell.length_a   1.000
_cell.length_b   1.000
_cell.length_c   1.000
_cell.angle_alpha   90.00
_cell.angle_beta   90.00
_cell.angle_gamma   90.00
#
_symmetry.space_group_name_H-M   'P 1'
#
loop_
_entity.id
_entity.type
_entity.pdbx_description
1 polymer ?
#
loop_
_entity_poly.entity_id
_entity_poly.type
_entity_poly.pdbx_seq_one_letter_code
_entity_poly.pdbx_strand_id
1 'polypeptide(L)'
;MYPPRSQRSSEKKKVRRTRNTKIRIVNVILILAIGLIGLYYLLNTREQQPSQPANSEVVQQDPPSGVNDKGGDALNQPEPDADSAESPDKDAASVDGKPNAKPDDAVNNPESGTGETSGAGSEKPATGTKPANTGKGNSGKTDGDKGTPSTSDSSKDVTIHFVGDIQFSGKIAELLEKNGYDYPFAKLGSMFQSDDLTIGNLETPVTHGGTGAADKTYVYKSSPKALQAMSAAGFDAVNLANNHILDQGVEGLVDTLTYLNDYGIAHAGAGMNGTEAYEPAYFERKGMKIALLGFSRVVPVASWKADGNRAGVAEAYDSTRAIAAIQSARKKADLVIVVAHWGEERVSTPNADQTRLAHEFVDAGADLIIGGHPHVLQGLEYYKGKWIAYSTGNFIFTRSTNEETWKTAVFQARCSREAVCSMKVIPYEAALGQAVPMLDEANRLLLEQMSKMSSGVRVNADGTVVPN
;
A
#
# COMPACT_ATOMS: atom_id res chain seq x y z
N MET A 1 -12.48 11.92 -5.81
CA MET A 1 -13.45 10.86 -5.46
C MET A 1 -13.37 9.78 -6.53
N TYR A 2 -13.32 8.51 -6.12
CA TYR A 2 -13.05 7.38 -7.02
C TYR A 2 -14.33 6.73 -7.58
N PRO A 3 -14.46 6.59 -8.92
CA PRO A 3 -15.68 6.09 -9.54
C PRO A 3 -15.97 4.60 -9.24
N PRO A 4 -17.22 4.14 -9.44
CA PRO A 4 -17.60 2.73 -9.36
C PRO A 4 -16.82 1.83 -10.34
N ARG A 5 -16.66 0.56 -9.97
CA ARG A 5 -15.95 -0.47 -10.77
C ARG A 5 -16.45 -0.62 -12.21
N SER A 6 -17.77 -0.51 -12.41
CA SER A 6 -18.41 -0.55 -13.73
C SER A 6 -17.94 0.58 -14.65
N GLN A 7 -17.76 1.79 -14.11
CA GLN A 7 -17.19 2.93 -14.81
C GLN A 7 -15.69 2.73 -15.04
N ARG A 8 -14.92 2.36 -13.99
CA ARG A 8 -13.49 2.01 -14.10
C ARG A 8 -13.23 0.99 -15.23
N SER A 9 -14.11 0.00 -15.43
CA SER A 9 -14.00 -0.99 -16.52
C SER A 9 -14.19 -0.39 -17.93
N SER A 10 -15.12 0.56 -18.10
CA SER A 10 -15.32 1.25 -19.38
C SER A 10 -14.18 2.24 -19.68
N GLU A 11 -13.67 2.92 -18.65
CA GLU A 11 -12.51 3.81 -18.75
C GLU A 11 -11.22 3.04 -19.04
N LYS A 12 -10.95 1.92 -18.36
CA LYS A 12 -9.83 1.01 -18.69
C LYS A 12 -9.88 0.56 -20.16
N LYS A 13 -11.07 0.23 -20.69
CA LYS A 13 -11.25 -0.08 -22.13
C LYS A 13 -10.94 1.12 -23.02
N LYS A 14 -11.37 2.34 -22.65
CA LYS A 14 -11.11 3.59 -23.37
C LYS A 14 -9.61 3.95 -23.36
N VAL A 15 -8.96 3.96 -22.20
CA VAL A 15 -7.53 4.26 -22.03
C VAL A 15 -6.67 3.21 -22.72
N ARG A 16 -6.96 1.91 -22.58
CA ARG A 16 -6.25 0.84 -23.32
C ARG A 16 -6.40 1.01 -24.84
N ARG A 17 -7.58 1.40 -25.34
CA ARG A 17 -7.80 1.73 -26.76
C ARG A 17 -6.94 2.91 -27.18
N THR A 18 -6.93 4.02 -26.43
CA THR A 18 -6.10 5.20 -26.71
C THR A 18 -4.60 4.90 -26.66
N ARG A 19 -4.12 4.16 -25.65
CA ARG A 19 -2.71 3.75 -25.53
C ARG A 19 -2.28 2.86 -26.69
N ASN A 20 -3.11 1.87 -27.06
CA ASN A 20 -2.85 1.02 -28.22
C ASN A 20 -2.86 1.82 -29.54
N THR A 21 -3.73 2.82 -29.70
CA THR A 21 -3.72 3.72 -30.85
C THR A 21 -2.43 4.55 -30.89
N LYS A 22 -2.00 5.15 -29.77
CA LYS A 22 -0.72 5.88 -29.69
C LYS A 22 0.47 4.99 -30.06
N ILE A 23 0.56 3.78 -29.51
CA ILE A 23 1.63 2.81 -29.83
C ILE A 23 1.60 2.44 -31.32
N ARG A 24 0.43 2.20 -31.90
CA ARG A 24 0.30 1.94 -33.36
C ARG A 24 0.78 3.11 -34.20
N ILE A 25 0.44 4.35 -33.83
CA ILE A 25 0.90 5.56 -34.53
C ILE A 25 2.43 5.70 -34.44
N VAL A 26 3.02 5.53 -33.25
CA VAL A 26 4.49 5.57 -33.06
C VAL A 26 5.17 4.50 -33.89
N ASN A 27 4.67 3.25 -33.87
CA ASN A 27 5.26 2.16 -34.66
C ASN A 27 5.15 2.42 -36.18
N VAL A 28 4.03 2.98 -36.66
CA VAL A 28 3.87 3.35 -38.08
C VAL A 28 4.85 4.48 -38.46
N ILE A 29 5.02 5.49 -37.61
CA ILE A 29 6.02 6.56 -37.82
C ILE A 29 7.44 5.96 -37.86
N LEU A 30 7.77 5.03 -36.96
CA LEU A 30 9.08 4.37 -36.93
C LEU A 30 9.34 3.56 -38.22
N ILE A 31 8.35 2.80 -38.68
CA ILE A 31 8.43 2.00 -39.92
C ILE A 31 8.59 2.92 -41.14
N LEU A 32 7.86 4.03 -41.19
CA LEU A 32 8.00 5.03 -42.26
C LEU A 32 9.38 5.71 -42.23
N ALA A 33 9.92 6.03 -41.05
CA ALA A 33 11.26 6.60 -40.91
C ALA A 33 12.35 5.61 -41.38
N ILE A 34 12.25 4.34 -40.98
CA ILE A 34 13.15 3.27 -41.43
C ILE A 34 13.03 3.08 -42.96
N GLY A 35 11.82 3.11 -43.51
CA GLY A 35 11.58 3.02 -44.96
C GLY A 35 12.18 4.20 -45.74
N LEU A 36 12.08 5.42 -45.22
CA LEU A 36 12.70 6.61 -45.81
C LEU A 36 14.23 6.57 -45.75
N ILE A 37 14.81 6.10 -44.66
CA ILE A 37 16.27 5.88 -44.54
C ILE A 37 16.74 4.81 -45.54
N GLY A 38 16.02 3.69 -45.65
CA GLY A 38 16.31 2.64 -46.62
C GLY A 38 16.21 3.12 -48.08
N LEU A 39 15.19 3.93 -48.39
CA LEU A 39 15.02 4.56 -49.70
C LEU A 39 16.14 5.56 -50.02
N TYR A 40 16.55 6.38 -49.05
CA TYR A 40 17.69 7.30 -49.20
C TYR A 40 18.98 6.55 -49.53
N TYR A 41 19.28 5.46 -48.82
CA TYR A 41 20.43 4.61 -49.14
C TYR A 41 20.32 3.94 -50.51
N LEU A 42 19.14 3.46 -50.91
CA LEU A 42 18.90 2.86 -52.24
C LEU A 42 19.04 3.86 -53.40
N LEU A 43 18.76 5.14 -53.17
CA LEU A 43 18.97 6.20 -54.17
C LEU A 43 20.46 6.58 -54.25
N ASN A 44 21.09 6.89 -53.12
CA ASN A 44 22.49 7.36 -53.10
C ASN A 44 23.51 6.27 -53.47
N THR A 45 23.23 4.98 -53.21
CA THR A 45 24.12 3.88 -53.66
C THR A 45 24.09 3.67 -55.18
N ARG A 46 23.12 4.27 -55.89
CA ARG A 46 22.98 4.12 -57.35
C ARG A 46 23.88 5.06 -58.16
N GLU A 47 24.51 6.05 -57.53
CA GLU A 47 25.44 6.98 -58.18
C GLU A 47 26.92 6.51 -58.16
N GLN A 48 27.22 5.39 -57.49
CA GLN A 48 28.60 4.90 -57.31
C GLN A 48 28.95 3.66 -58.15
N GLN A 49 28.80 3.76 -59.47
CA GLN A 49 29.47 2.85 -60.43
C GLN A 49 30.32 3.62 -61.44
N PRO A 50 31.64 3.76 -61.20
CA PRO A 50 32.57 4.30 -62.19
C PRO A 50 32.79 3.32 -63.36
N SER A 51 32.73 3.83 -64.59
CA SER A 51 33.17 3.11 -65.79
C SER A 51 34.70 2.97 -65.83
N GLN A 52 35.23 1.78 -66.15
CA GLN A 52 36.67 1.57 -66.31
C GLN A 52 37.23 2.22 -67.60
N PRO A 53 38.42 2.84 -67.54
CA PRO A 53 39.37 2.91 -68.64
C PRO A 53 40.45 1.82 -68.52
N ALA A 54 41.20 1.56 -69.60
CA ALA A 54 42.13 0.43 -69.72
C ALA A 54 43.62 0.83 -69.66
N ASN A 55 44.46 -0.18 -69.43
CA ASN A 55 45.91 -0.26 -69.67
C ASN A 55 46.86 0.76 -68.99
N SER A 56 47.75 0.22 -68.16
CA SER A 56 49.16 0.62 -68.05
C SER A 56 49.98 -0.60 -67.60
N GLU A 57 51.27 -0.63 -67.93
CA GLU A 57 52.08 -1.86 -67.94
C GLU A 57 52.60 -2.25 -66.55
N VAL A 58 52.81 -3.55 -66.33
CA VAL A 58 53.40 -4.11 -65.10
C VAL A 58 54.82 -4.59 -65.38
N VAL A 59 55.81 -3.93 -64.77
CA VAL A 59 57.21 -4.37 -64.77
C VAL A 59 57.40 -5.45 -63.70
N GLN A 60 58.08 -6.55 -64.05
CA GLN A 60 58.37 -7.65 -63.13
C GLN A 60 59.55 -7.30 -62.20
N GLN A 61 59.44 -7.68 -60.92
CA GLN A 61 60.58 -7.95 -60.03
C GLN A 61 60.25 -9.17 -59.16
N ASP A 62 61.20 -10.10 -59.06
CA ASP A 62 61.03 -11.39 -58.37
C ASP A 62 61.23 -11.30 -56.85
N PRO A 63 60.58 -12.18 -56.05
CA PRO A 63 60.74 -12.23 -54.60
C PRO A 63 61.94 -13.12 -54.17
N PRO A 64 62.69 -12.74 -53.12
CA PRO A 64 63.66 -13.64 -52.47
C PRO A 64 62.96 -14.69 -51.58
N SER A 65 63.62 -15.83 -51.37
CA SER A 65 63.01 -17.05 -50.81
C SER A 65 63.68 -17.59 -49.53
N GLY A 66 62.87 -18.12 -48.60
CA GLY A 66 63.31 -18.97 -47.47
C GLY A 66 63.62 -18.21 -46.16
N VAL A 67 63.77 -18.86 -44.99
CA VAL A 67 63.85 -20.31 -44.67
C VAL A 67 63.13 -20.64 -43.34
N ASN A 68 62.77 -21.91 -43.13
CA ASN A 68 61.99 -22.49 -42.01
C ASN A 68 62.66 -22.51 -40.63
N ASP A 69 61.84 -22.60 -39.56
CA ASP A 69 61.75 -23.70 -38.56
C ASP A 69 60.62 -23.37 -37.53
N LYS A 70 60.21 -24.20 -36.55
CA LYS A 70 59.73 -25.61 -36.49
C LYS A 70 59.15 -25.90 -35.08
N GLY A 71 58.33 -26.95 -34.93
CA GLY A 71 57.78 -27.43 -33.64
C GLY A 71 56.42 -26.80 -33.27
N GLY A 72 55.49 -27.46 -32.57
CA GLY A 72 55.56 -28.73 -31.81
C GLY A 72 55.65 -28.46 -30.29
N ASP A 73 54.83 -29.03 -29.39
CA ASP A 73 53.84 -30.12 -29.56
C ASP A 73 52.69 -30.10 -28.51
N ALA A 74 51.67 -30.93 -28.79
CA ALA A 74 50.69 -31.62 -27.93
C ALA A 74 50.29 -31.17 -26.48
N LEU A 75 48.96 -31.02 -26.30
CA LEU A 75 48.07 -31.70 -25.31
C LEU A 75 48.48 -31.85 -23.81
N ASN A 76 47.66 -31.34 -22.89
CA ASN A 76 46.73 -32.19 -22.08
C ASN A 76 45.73 -31.42 -21.17
N GLN A 77 44.69 -32.15 -20.74
CA GLN A 77 43.79 -31.91 -19.58
C GLN A 77 43.98 -33.08 -18.57
N PRO A 78 43.36 -33.16 -17.36
CA PRO A 78 42.31 -32.33 -16.74
C PRO A 78 42.59 -31.88 -15.27
N GLU A 79 41.55 -31.39 -14.57
CA GLU A 79 41.49 -31.19 -13.10
C GLU A 79 41.46 -32.55 -12.34
N PRO A 80 41.63 -32.58 -10.98
CA PRO A 80 40.47 -32.33 -10.10
C PRO A 80 40.74 -31.71 -8.70
N ASP A 81 39.64 -31.27 -8.07
CA ASP A 81 39.31 -31.23 -6.63
C ASP A 81 39.97 -30.22 -5.64
N ALA A 82 39.25 -30.08 -4.51
CA ALA A 82 39.37 -29.13 -3.38
C ALA A 82 40.66 -29.32 -2.52
N ASP A 83 41.02 -28.48 -1.53
CA ASP A 83 40.16 -27.80 -0.54
C ASP A 83 40.90 -26.70 0.27
N SER A 84 40.11 -25.86 0.97
CA SER A 84 40.43 -25.16 2.23
C SER A 84 41.39 -23.94 2.31
N ALA A 85 41.10 -23.12 3.33
CA ALA A 85 41.99 -22.27 4.14
C ALA A 85 42.63 -20.97 3.58
N GLU A 86 42.10 -19.84 4.08
CA GLU A 86 42.79 -18.67 4.67
C GLU A 86 44.08 -18.07 4.04
N SER A 87 44.01 -16.75 3.79
CA SER A 87 45.14 -15.82 4.00
C SER A 87 44.61 -14.40 4.30
N PRO A 88 45.37 -13.53 5.00
CA PRO A 88 44.75 -12.60 5.94
C PRO A 88 45.15 -11.11 5.77
N ASP A 89 44.69 -10.28 6.72
CA ASP A 89 45.44 -9.15 7.31
C ASP A 89 45.54 -7.83 6.48
N LYS A 90 44.88 -6.75 6.96
CA LYS A 90 45.58 -5.69 7.74
C LYS A 90 44.73 -4.57 8.33
N ASP A 91 45.17 -4.15 9.52
CA ASP A 91 44.68 -3.00 10.29
C ASP A 91 45.08 -1.62 9.74
N ALA A 92 44.27 -0.60 10.05
CA ALA A 92 44.67 0.63 10.77
C ALA A 92 43.40 1.47 11.07
N ALA A 93 42.81 1.48 12.27
CA ALA A 93 43.31 1.90 13.59
C ALA A 93 43.53 3.42 13.75
N SER A 94 42.59 4.10 14.43
CA SER A 94 42.86 5.03 15.54
C SER A 94 41.58 5.33 16.34
N VAL A 95 41.71 5.73 17.61
CA VAL A 95 40.61 5.82 18.60
C VAL A 95 40.79 7.03 19.54
N ASP A 96 39.66 7.69 19.86
CA ASP A 96 39.39 8.67 20.93
C ASP A 96 40.19 10.00 21.06
N GLY A 97 39.50 11.03 21.59
CA GLY A 97 40.08 12.35 21.84
C GLY A 97 39.09 13.47 22.27
N LYS A 98 38.65 13.46 23.53
CA LYS A 98 38.07 14.61 24.27
C LYS A 98 39.02 14.95 25.45
N PRO A 99 38.99 16.12 26.13
CA PRO A 99 37.80 16.95 26.44
C PRO A 99 37.99 18.50 26.46
N ASN A 100 36.94 19.22 26.92
CA ASN A 100 36.90 20.55 27.59
C ASN A 100 37.62 21.79 26.98
N ALA A 101 36.86 22.87 26.77
CA ALA A 101 36.82 24.03 27.69
C ALA A 101 35.79 25.11 27.27
N LYS A 102 35.41 25.96 28.23
CA LYS A 102 34.77 27.29 28.10
C LYS A 102 35.79 28.32 28.65
N PRO A 103 35.70 29.65 28.43
CA PRO A 103 34.52 30.46 28.82
C PRO A 103 34.19 31.67 27.91
N ASP A 104 33.15 32.41 28.30
CA ASP A 104 32.87 33.87 28.16
C ASP A 104 33.04 34.56 26.77
N ASP A 105 32.16 35.48 26.34
CA ASP A 105 31.76 36.70 27.06
C ASP A 105 30.27 37.09 26.90
N ALA A 106 29.84 38.13 27.63
CA ALA A 106 28.46 38.66 27.63
C ALA A 106 28.32 39.99 26.87
N VAL A 107 27.09 40.51 26.70
CA VAL A 107 26.69 41.91 27.04
C VAL A 107 25.23 42.22 26.67
N ASN A 108 24.52 42.80 27.65
CA ASN A 108 23.32 43.65 27.62
C ASN A 108 22.04 43.24 26.83
N ASN A 109 21.06 42.80 27.63
CA ASN A 109 19.67 43.28 27.53
C ASN A 109 19.64 44.80 27.91
N PRO A 110 18.64 45.58 27.46
CA PRO A 110 17.40 45.68 28.26
C PRO A 110 16.13 45.72 27.35
N GLU A 111 14.89 45.87 27.81
CA GLU A 111 14.40 46.35 29.12
C GLU A 111 13.09 45.63 29.56
N SER A 112 12.18 46.33 30.25
CA SER A 112 10.95 45.83 30.88
C SER A 112 9.75 46.74 30.60
N GLY A 113 8.52 46.22 30.78
CA GLY A 113 7.31 47.01 30.66
C GLY A 113 6.04 46.27 31.10
N THR A 114 5.64 46.45 32.35
CA THR A 114 4.39 45.92 32.94
C THR A 114 3.39 47.05 33.20
N GLY A 115 2.10 46.84 32.91
CA GLY A 115 1.01 47.77 33.26
C GLY A 115 -0.30 47.02 33.48
N GLU A 116 -0.99 47.34 34.58
CA GLU A 116 -2.21 46.65 35.05
C GLU A 116 -3.50 47.46 34.77
N THR A 117 -4.66 46.88 35.12
CA THR A 117 -5.97 47.53 35.41
C THR A 117 -6.76 48.12 34.22
N SER A 118 -8.11 48.23 34.24
CA SER A 118 -9.18 47.55 35.01
C SER A 118 -10.59 47.89 34.43
N GLY A 119 -11.66 47.26 34.95
CA GLY A 119 -13.07 47.59 34.66
C GLY A 119 -13.71 46.71 33.57
N ALA A 120 -14.82 45.95 33.72
CA ALA A 120 -15.99 45.89 34.63
C ALA A 120 -17.30 46.49 34.04
N GLY A 121 -18.45 45.80 34.27
CA GLY A 121 -19.74 46.02 33.61
C GLY A 121 -20.08 44.84 32.68
N SER A 122 -20.88 43.81 33.02
CA SER A 122 -22.14 43.71 33.79
C SER A 122 -23.36 44.29 33.07
N GLU A 123 -24.25 43.42 32.54
CA GLU A 123 -25.57 43.18 33.17
C GLU A 123 -26.43 42.11 32.48
N LYS A 124 -27.18 41.39 33.33
CA LYS A 124 -28.40 40.59 33.09
C LYS A 124 -29.43 41.15 34.10
N PRO A 125 -30.76 41.11 33.88
CA PRO A 125 -31.52 39.86 33.90
C PRO A 125 -32.32 39.67 32.58
N ALA A 126 -33.64 39.42 32.42
CA ALA A 126 -34.81 39.28 33.28
C ALA A 126 -35.91 38.43 32.61
N THR A 127 -37.11 38.42 33.21
CA THR A 127 -38.24 37.51 32.92
C THR A 127 -39.52 38.26 32.52
N GLY A 128 -40.38 37.64 31.70
CA GLY A 128 -41.71 38.17 31.34
C GLY A 128 -42.76 37.07 31.08
N THR A 129 -43.99 37.27 31.55
CA THR A 129 -44.99 36.21 31.84
C THR A 129 -45.90 35.79 30.67
N LYS A 130 -46.44 34.57 30.80
CA LYS A 130 -47.51 33.89 30.03
C LYS A 130 -48.81 34.72 29.84
N PRO A 131 -49.64 34.40 28.84
CA PRO A 131 -51.02 33.97 29.17
C PRO A 131 -51.43 32.64 28.50
N ALA A 132 -52.54 32.06 28.96
CA ALA A 132 -53.00 30.72 28.57
C ALA A 132 -54.27 30.74 27.71
N ASN A 133 -54.55 29.62 27.02
CA ASN A 133 -55.91 29.23 26.65
C ASN A 133 -56.11 27.73 26.96
N THR A 134 -57.37 27.28 27.08
CA THR A 134 -57.73 25.99 27.69
C THR A 134 -58.49 25.07 26.74
N GLY A 135 -58.37 23.76 26.97
CA GLY A 135 -59.14 22.73 26.26
C GLY A 135 -59.08 21.38 26.98
N LYS A 136 -60.24 20.88 27.42
CA LYS A 136 -60.43 19.48 27.83
C LYS A 136 -60.43 18.61 26.55
N GLY A 137 -59.96 17.37 26.50
CA GLY A 137 -59.47 16.48 27.56
C GLY A 137 -60.37 15.25 27.70
N ASN A 138 -59.81 14.04 27.53
CA ASN A 138 -60.45 12.78 27.95
C ASN A 138 -59.41 11.67 28.21
N SER A 139 -59.82 10.62 28.91
CA SER A 139 -58.95 9.54 29.40
C SER A 139 -58.75 8.39 28.41
N GLY A 140 -57.50 7.93 28.31
CA GLY A 140 -57.15 6.51 28.40
C GLY A 140 -57.52 5.57 27.25
N LYS A 141 -56.48 5.11 26.53
CA LYS A 141 -56.21 3.67 26.46
C LYS A 141 -54.73 3.39 26.26
N THR A 142 -54.27 2.30 26.84
CA THR A 142 -52.99 1.66 26.50
C THR A 142 -53.18 0.83 25.24
N ASP A 143 -52.35 1.04 24.23
CA ASP A 143 -52.00 0.01 23.25
C ASP A 143 -50.51 0.15 22.95
N GLY A 144 -49.77 -0.95 23.08
CA GLY A 144 -48.32 -0.98 22.99
C GLY A 144 -47.86 -1.33 21.58
N ASP A 145 -47.71 -0.32 20.72
CA ASP A 145 -47.02 -0.52 19.44
C ASP A 145 -45.53 -0.75 19.70
N LYS A 146 -45.15 -2.04 19.77
CA LYS A 146 -43.76 -2.47 19.68
C LYS A 146 -43.32 -2.26 18.23
N GLY A 147 -42.88 -1.04 17.93
CA GLY A 147 -42.34 -0.67 16.63
C GLY A 147 -41.37 -1.73 16.12
N THR A 148 -41.83 -2.51 15.13
CA THR A 148 -41.07 -3.61 14.55
C THR A 148 -39.78 -3.03 13.97
N PRO A 149 -38.60 -3.62 14.23
CA PRO A 149 -37.35 -3.14 13.63
C PRO A 149 -37.52 -3.06 12.12
N SER A 150 -37.37 -1.86 11.56
CA SER A 150 -37.46 -1.65 10.13
C SER A 150 -36.46 -2.58 9.46
N THR A 151 -36.96 -3.52 8.64
CA THR A 151 -36.11 -4.48 7.93
C THR A 151 -35.21 -3.67 7.00
N SER A 152 -33.94 -3.52 7.38
CA SER A 152 -33.00 -2.71 6.61
C SER A 152 -32.96 -3.22 5.18
N ASP A 153 -33.07 -2.30 4.23
CA ASP A 153 -33.04 -2.61 2.81
C ASP A 153 -31.63 -3.00 2.40
N SER A 154 -31.29 -4.25 2.72
CA SER A 154 -29.94 -4.80 2.65
C SER A 154 -29.36 -4.82 1.23
N SER A 155 -30.19 -4.55 0.20
CA SER A 155 -29.72 -4.28 -1.16
C SER A 155 -28.80 -3.05 -1.26
N LYS A 156 -28.93 -2.12 -0.29
CA LYS A 156 -28.15 -0.87 -0.19
C LYS A 156 -26.91 -0.98 0.69
N ASP A 157 -26.70 -2.08 1.41
CA ASP A 157 -25.48 -2.29 2.19
C ASP A 157 -24.27 -2.37 1.27
N VAL A 158 -23.14 -1.78 1.67
CA VAL A 158 -21.86 -1.96 0.97
C VAL A 158 -21.13 -3.18 1.53
N THR A 159 -20.69 -4.06 0.64
CA THR A 159 -19.79 -5.17 0.98
C THR A 159 -18.36 -4.74 0.70
N ILE A 160 -17.49 -4.85 1.70
CA ILE A 160 -16.09 -4.43 1.64
C ILE A 160 -15.22 -5.60 2.05
N HIS A 161 -14.23 -5.96 1.23
CA HIS A 161 -13.21 -6.95 1.60
C HIS A 161 -11.90 -6.27 1.95
N PHE A 162 -11.33 -6.69 3.08
CA PHE A 162 -9.99 -6.34 3.52
C PHE A 162 -9.09 -7.56 3.46
N VAL A 163 -7.85 -7.34 3.07
CA VAL A 163 -6.78 -8.34 3.09
C VAL A 163 -5.51 -7.77 3.68
N GLY A 164 -4.64 -8.66 4.14
CA GLY A 164 -3.35 -8.31 4.72
C GLY A 164 -2.27 -7.93 3.72
N ASP A 165 -1.03 -8.16 4.15
CA ASP A 165 0.16 -7.54 3.55
C ASP A 165 0.49 -8.12 2.16
N ILE A 166 0.68 -7.22 1.18
CA ILE A 166 0.93 -7.53 -0.23
C ILE A 166 2.26 -6.93 -0.66
N GLN A 167 3.17 -7.79 -1.13
CA GLN A 167 4.37 -7.39 -1.87
C GLN A 167 4.56 -8.21 -3.16
N PHE A 168 5.29 -7.66 -4.13
CA PHE A 168 5.56 -8.32 -5.42
C PHE A 168 7.07 -8.38 -5.73
N SER A 169 7.91 -8.21 -4.71
CA SER A 169 9.38 -8.12 -4.79
C SER A 169 10.06 -9.49 -4.63
N GLY A 170 11.38 -9.53 -4.82
CA GLY A 170 12.22 -10.69 -4.48
C GLY A 170 11.74 -11.99 -5.13
N LYS A 171 11.56 -13.05 -4.34
CA LYS A 171 11.15 -14.37 -4.84
C LYS A 171 9.76 -14.37 -5.51
N ILE A 172 8.89 -13.42 -5.14
CA ILE A 172 7.59 -13.28 -5.80
C ILE A 172 7.78 -12.72 -7.21
N ALA A 173 8.65 -11.73 -7.41
CA ALA A 173 8.91 -11.14 -8.74
C ALA A 173 9.35 -12.21 -9.76
N GLU A 174 10.22 -13.15 -9.36
CA GLU A 174 10.60 -14.31 -10.18
C GLU A 174 9.40 -15.16 -10.59
N LEU A 175 8.46 -15.43 -9.66
CA LEU A 175 7.25 -16.20 -9.92
C LEU A 175 6.27 -15.45 -10.82
N LEU A 176 6.20 -14.11 -10.78
CA LEU A 176 5.33 -13.31 -11.65
C LEU A 176 5.83 -13.28 -13.10
N GLU A 177 7.14 -13.14 -13.33
CA GLU A 177 7.70 -13.24 -14.69
C GLU A 177 7.65 -14.68 -15.24
N LYS A 178 7.71 -15.71 -14.37
CA LYS A 178 7.62 -17.13 -14.78
C LYS A 178 6.19 -17.60 -15.04
N ASN A 179 5.26 -17.31 -14.13
CA ASN A 179 3.91 -17.90 -14.11
C ASN A 179 2.83 -16.96 -14.67
N GLY A 180 3.14 -15.68 -14.88
CA GLY A 180 2.18 -14.63 -15.18
C GLY A 180 1.86 -13.78 -13.95
N TYR A 181 1.61 -12.48 -14.18
CA TYR A 181 1.38 -11.50 -13.12
C TYR A 181 0.03 -11.65 -12.39
N ASP A 182 -0.89 -12.43 -12.96
CA ASP A 182 -2.17 -12.84 -12.38
C ASP A 182 -2.06 -14.03 -11.40
N TYR A 183 -0.90 -14.70 -11.36
CA TYR A 183 -0.61 -15.82 -10.45
C TYR A 183 -1.06 -15.60 -8.99
N PRO A 184 -0.82 -14.44 -8.32
CA PRO A 184 -1.18 -14.27 -6.91
C PRO A 184 -2.69 -14.32 -6.64
N PHE A 185 -3.48 -14.01 -7.65
CA PHE A 185 -4.92 -13.79 -7.57
C PHE A 185 -5.73 -14.99 -8.10
N ALA A 186 -5.06 -15.96 -8.75
CA ALA A 186 -5.66 -17.05 -9.50
C ALA A 186 -6.53 -18.04 -8.68
N LYS A 187 -6.56 -17.91 -7.34
CA LYS A 187 -7.36 -18.73 -6.42
C LYS A 187 -8.50 -17.97 -5.72
N LEU A 188 -8.64 -16.68 -5.96
CA LEU A 188 -9.66 -15.81 -5.33
C LEU A 188 -11.06 -15.94 -5.95
N GLY A 189 -11.17 -16.61 -7.10
CA GLY A 189 -12.40 -16.67 -7.89
C GLY A 189 -12.90 -15.29 -8.29
N SER A 190 -14.19 -15.02 -8.11
CA SER A 190 -14.85 -13.75 -8.40
C SER A 190 -15.18 -12.91 -7.16
N MET A 191 -14.63 -13.26 -5.98
CA MET A 191 -14.97 -12.61 -4.70
C MET A 191 -14.77 -11.09 -4.77
N PHE A 192 -13.56 -10.65 -5.15
CA PHE A 192 -13.19 -9.24 -5.27
C PHE A 192 -13.75 -8.55 -6.53
N GLN A 193 -14.58 -9.24 -7.33
CA GLN A 193 -15.28 -8.67 -8.48
C GLN A 193 -16.79 -8.51 -8.22
N SER A 194 -17.30 -9.06 -7.11
CA SER A 194 -18.73 -9.08 -6.77
C SER A 194 -19.12 -8.19 -5.57
N ASP A 195 -18.13 -7.67 -4.84
CA ASP A 195 -18.26 -6.66 -3.78
C ASP A 195 -18.25 -5.21 -4.28
N ASP A 196 -18.39 -4.26 -3.37
CA ASP A 196 -18.38 -2.82 -3.69
C ASP A 196 -16.96 -2.23 -3.62
N LEU A 197 -16.10 -2.75 -2.75
CA LEU A 197 -14.77 -2.20 -2.47
C LEU A 197 -13.81 -3.26 -1.91
N THR A 198 -12.67 -3.50 -2.56
CA THR A 198 -11.59 -4.35 -2.02
C THR A 198 -10.36 -3.51 -1.66
N ILE A 199 -9.82 -3.71 -0.45
CA ILE A 199 -8.71 -2.95 0.14
C ILE A 199 -7.64 -3.90 0.68
N GLY A 200 -6.35 -3.55 0.57
CA GLY A 200 -5.25 -4.25 1.22
C GLY A 200 -4.09 -3.33 1.60
N ASN A 201 -3.02 -3.86 2.20
CA ASN A 201 -1.79 -3.10 2.48
C ASN A 201 -0.73 -3.39 1.40
N LEU A 202 -0.23 -2.37 0.70
CA LEU A 202 0.81 -2.54 -0.32
C LEU A 202 2.18 -2.22 0.29
N GLU A 203 2.85 -3.26 0.78
CA GLU A 203 4.08 -3.18 1.56
C GLU A 203 5.33 -3.23 0.67
N THR A 204 5.31 -2.48 -0.42
CA THR A 204 6.40 -2.39 -1.39
C THR A 204 6.24 -1.16 -2.27
N PRO A 205 7.33 -0.44 -2.60
CA PRO A 205 7.28 0.57 -3.64
C PRO A 205 7.19 -0.13 -5.00
N VAL A 206 6.37 0.43 -5.88
CA VAL A 206 6.15 -0.02 -7.24
C VAL A 206 6.83 0.97 -8.17
N THR A 207 8.02 0.62 -8.67
CA THR A 207 8.89 1.55 -9.40
C THR A 207 9.87 0.78 -10.31
N HIS A 208 10.33 1.45 -11.37
CA HIS A 208 11.49 1.00 -12.14
C HIS A 208 12.80 1.68 -11.69
N GLY A 209 12.71 2.91 -11.18
CA GLY A 209 13.83 3.71 -10.68
C GLY A 209 14.03 3.59 -9.17
N GLY A 210 14.54 4.65 -8.56
CA GLY A 210 14.73 4.80 -7.11
C GLY A 210 15.96 4.10 -6.54
N THR A 211 16.61 4.79 -5.59
CA THR A 211 17.78 4.30 -4.84
C THR A 211 17.32 3.52 -3.62
N GLY A 212 17.86 2.31 -3.44
CA GLY A 212 17.57 1.45 -2.28
C GLY A 212 17.93 2.13 -0.95
N ALA A 213 17.07 1.98 0.05
CA ALA A 213 17.32 2.47 1.40
C ALA A 213 18.59 1.84 2.00
N ALA A 214 19.47 2.68 2.54
CA ALA A 214 20.66 2.23 3.28
C ALA A 214 20.27 1.57 4.60
N ASP A 215 21.19 0.74 5.13
CA ASP A 215 21.17 0.19 6.49
C ASP A 215 19.90 -0.59 6.90
N LYS A 216 19.15 -1.10 5.90
CA LYS A 216 17.91 -1.87 6.11
C LYS A 216 18.05 -3.31 5.56
N THR A 217 17.72 -4.31 6.39
CA THR A 217 17.81 -5.75 6.06
C THR A 217 16.98 -6.16 4.84
N TYR A 218 15.82 -5.54 4.65
CA TYR A 218 14.88 -5.85 3.57
C TYR A 218 14.50 -4.57 2.83
N VAL A 219 14.92 -4.48 1.57
CA VAL A 219 14.75 -3.32 0.69
C VAL A 219 14.01 -3.79 -0.56
N TYR A 220 12.71 -3.52 -0.64
CA TYR A 220 11.84 -4.04 -1.69
C TYR A 220 11.73 -3.09 -2.89
N LYS A 221 11.58 -3.68 -4.07
CA LYS A 221 11.20 -3.01 -5.33
C LYS A 221 10.26 -3.94 -6.08
N SER A 222 9.10 -3.42 -6.49
CA SER A 222 8.08 -4.19 -7.20
C SER A 222 7.82 -3.64 -8.60
N SER A 223 7.57 -4.54 -9.54
CA SER A 223 7.33 -4.21 -10.94
C SER A 223 5.94 -3.58 -11.17
N PRO A 224 5.83 -2.41 -11.83
CA PRO A 224 4.54 -1.82 -12.23
C PRO A 224 3.62 -2.72 -13.06
N LYS A 225 4.13 -3.82 -13.64
CA LYS A 225 3.31 -4.86 -14.28
C LYS A 225 2.28 -5.48 -13.30
N ALA A 226 2.62 -5.59 -12.00
CA ALA A 226 1.77 -6.25 -10.99
C ALA A 226 0.46 -5.51 -10.72
N LEU A 227 0.47 -4.17 -10.77
CA LEU A 227 -0.73 -3.37 -10.54
C LEU A 227 -1.80 -3.58 -11.64
N GLN A 228 -1.42 -3.99 -12.85
CA GLN A 228 -2.42 -4.38 -13.87
C GLN A 228 -3.22 -5.62 -13.44
N ALA A 229 -2.54 -6.61 -12.84
CA ALA A 229 -3.18 -7.84 -12.37
C ALA A 229 -3.99 -7.61 -11.08
N MET A 230 -3.43 -6.88 -10.12
CA MET A 230 -4.11 -6.46 -8.89
C MET A 230 -5.42 -5.69 -9.21
N SER A 231 -5.35 -4.74 -10.15
CA SER A 231 -6.48 -3.96 -10.65
C SER A 231 -7.44 -4.73 -11.58
N ALA A 232 -7.12 -5.98 -11.94
CA ALA A 232 -8.00 -6.91 -12.65
C ALA A 232 -8.64 -7.95 -11.71
N ALA A 233 -7.93 -8.33 -10.65
CA ALA A 233 -8.43 -9.21 -9.59
C ALA A 233 -9.60 -8.57 -8.81
N GLY A 234 -9.54 -7.25 -8.57
CA GLY A 234 -10.65 -6.51 -7.96
C GLY A 234 -10.28 -5.33 -7.05
N PHE A 235 -9.01 -5.20 -6.68
CA PHE A 235 -8.53 -4.19 -5.74
C PHE A 235 -8.90 -2.77 -6.17
N ASP A 236 -9.61 -2.05 -5.29
CA ASP A 236 -10.03 -0.67 -5.51
C ASP A 236 -9.08 0.34 -4.87
N ALA A 237 -8.40 -0.05 -3.79
CA ALA A 237 -7.58 0.80 -2.94
C ALA A 237 -6.48 0.03 -2.20
N VAL A 238 -5.43 0.73 -1.75
CA VAL A 238 -4.38 0.21 -0.86
C VAL A 238 -4.03 1.20 0.26
N ASN A 239 -3.60 0.69 1.41
CA ASN A 239 -2.79 1.45 2.36
C ASN A 239 -1.34 1.52 1.85
N LEU A 240 -0.73 2.69 2.00
CA LEU A 240 0.70 2.94 1.75
C LEU A 240 1.45 3.42 3.01
N ALA A 241 0.77 3.66 4.13
CA ALA A 241 1.44 3.97 5.38
C ALA A 241 2.03 2.68 5.97
N ASN A 242 3.27 2.34 5.60
CA ASN A 242 4.02 1.21 6.11
C ASN A 242 5.53 1.46 6.12
N ASN A 243 6.28 0.54 6.72
CA ASN A 243 7.74 0.59 6.86
C ASN A 243 8.51 0.28 5.57
N HIS A 244 7.85 0.05 4.43
CA HIS A 244 8.49 -0.35 3.17
C HIS A 244 8.26 0.61 1.98
N ILE A 245 7.23 1.47 2.01
CA ILE A 245 6.88 2.32 0.86
C ILE A 245 8.00 3.27 0.36
N LEU A 246 8.96 3.60 1.22
CA LEU A 246 10.12 4.46 0.89
C LEU A 246 11.43 3.67 0.73
N ASP A 247 11.37 2.34 0.57
CA ASP A 247 12.54 1.47 0.33
C ASP A 247 13.35 1.85 -0.92
N GLN A 248 12.76 2.60 -1.85
CA GLN A 248 13.42 3.11 -3.06
C GLN A 248 13.47 4.64 -3.08
N GLY A 249 13.50 5.24 -1.89
CA GLY A 249 13.48 6.68 -1.65
C GLY A 249 12.17 7.35 -2.10
N VAL A 250 12.18 8.68 -2.08
CA VAL A 250 11.03 9.51 -2.51
C VAL A 250 10.67 9.25 -3.97
N GLU A 251 11.64 8.97 -4.84
CA GLU A 251 11.40 8.58 -6.23
C GLU A 251 10.52 7.33 -6.32
N GLY A 252 10.82 6.29 -5.55
CA GLY A 252 10.00 5.07 -5.49
C GLY A 252 8.58 5.32 -4.98
N LEU A 253 8.39 6.22 -4.01
CA LEU A 253 7.06 6.66 -3.57
C LEU A 253 6.32 7.39 -4.70
N VAL A 254 6.95 8.37 -5.35
CA VAL A 254 6.35 9.15 -6.47
C VAL A 254 5.91 8.25 -7.62
N ASP A 255 6.77 7.30 -8.01
CA ASP A 255 6.44 6.25 -8.99
C ASP A 255 5.23 5.44 -8.53
N THR A 256 5.21 4.99 -7.27
CA THR A 256 4.12 4.18 -6.71
C THR A 256 2.78 4.91 -6.76
N LEU A 257 2.72 6.18 -6.33
CA LEU A 257 1.52 7.01 -6.41
C LEU A 257 1.05 7.16 -7.87
N THR A 258 1.99 7.40 -8.79
CA THR A 258 1.73 7.56 -10.22
C THR A 258 1.15 6.28 -10.84
N TYR A 259 1.78 5.12 -10.64
CA TYR A 259 1.29 3.86 -11.21
C TYR A 259 -0.02 3.39 -10.58
N LEU A 260 -0.25 3.61 -9.28
CA LEU A 260 -1.53 3.30 -8.64
C LEU A 260 -2.67 4.08 -9.30
N ASN A 261 -2.49 5.40 -9.50
CA ASN A 261 -3.43 6.23 -10.25
C ASN A 261 -3.64 5.73 -11.70
N ASP A 262 -2.56 5.42 -12.43
CA ASP A 262 -2.62 4.92 -13.82
C ASP A 262 -3.38 3.60 -13.97
N TYR A 263 -3.27 2.70 -12.98
CA TYR A 263 -4.06 1.46 -12.92
C TYR A 263 -5.42 1.65 -12.24
N GLY A 264 -5.74 2.84 -11.76
CA GLY A 264 -7.01 3.19 -11.13
C GLY A 264 -7.22 2.54 -9.76
N ILE A 265 -6.13 2.22 -9.03
CA ILE A 265 -6.15 1.80 -7.63
C ILE A 265 -5.97 3.05 -6.78
N ALA A 266 -6.85 3.27 -5.80
CA ALA A 266 -6.72 4.38 -4.86
C ALA A 266 -5.63 4.12 -3.80
N HIS A 267 -5.14 5.17 -3.14
CA HIS A 267 -4.23 5.04 -2.01
C HIS A 267 -4.61 5.97 -0.85
N ALA A 268 -4.18 5.60 0.36
CA ALA A 268 -4.19 6.45 1.54
C ALA A 268 -2.91 6.22 2.37
N GLY A 269 -2.54 7.16 3.22
CA GLY A 269 -1.44 7.02 4.17
C GLY A 269 -0.04 7.36 3.65
N ALA A 270 0.10 7.72 2.37
CA ALA A 270 1.31 8.33 1.83
C ALA A 270 0.97 9.34 0.73
N GLY A 271 1.81 10.36 0.55
CA GLY A 271 1.59 11.47 -0.39
C GLY A 271 2.81 12.38 -0.55
N MET A 272 2.70 13.42 -1.40
CA MET A 272 3.80 14.33 -1.74
C MET A 272 4.16 15.32 -0.63
N ASN A 273 3.30 15.46 0.38
CA ASN A 273 3.42 16.41 1.48
C ASN A 273 2.61 15.95 2.70
N GLY A 274 2.77 16.66 3.81
CA GLY A 274 2.10 16.35 5.08
C GLY A 274 0.57 16.49 5.07
N THR A 275 -0.02 17.12 4.06
CA THR A 275 -1.48 17.21 3.87
C THR A 275 -2.00 15.99 3.11
N GLU A 276 -1.43 15.68 1.95
CA GLU A 276 -1.85 14.56 1.10
C GLU A 276 -1.72 13.21 1.79
N ALA A 277 -0.64 12.97 2.54
CA ALA A 277 -0.44 11.68 3.21
C ALA A 277 -1.56 11.36 4.23
N TYR A 278 -2.14 12.39 4.85
CA TYR A 278 -3.26 12.30 5.79
C TYR A 278 -4.63 12.54 5.12
N GLU A 279 -4.70 12.73 3.79
CA GLU A 279 -5.97 12.90 3.09
C GLU A 279 -6.68 11.55 2.88
N PRO A 280 -8.00 11.44 3.16
CA PRO A 280 -8.74 10.20 2.92
C PRO A 280 -9.00 9.95 1.43
N ALA A 281 -8.82 8.71 0.98
CA ALA A 281 -9.38 8.27 -0.30
C ALA A 281 -10.91 8.17 -0.19
N TYR A 282 -11.63 9.02 -0.94
CA TYR A 282 -13.09 9.03 -0.97
C TYR A 282 -13.67 8.23 -2.13
N PHE A 283 -14.57 7.30 -1.82
CA PHE A 283 -15.34 6.49 -2.76
C PHE A 283 -16.84 6.81 -2.63
N GLU A 284 -17.61 6.55 -3.68
CA GLU A 284 -19.06 6.45 -3.58
C GLU A 284 -19.51 5.07 -4.07
N ARG A 285 -20.32 4.38 -3.26
CA ARG A 285 -20.84 3.02 -3.51
C ARG A 285 -22.27 2.93 -2.98
N LYS A 286 -23.22 2.46 -3.80
CA LYS A 286 -24.66 2.36 -3.46
C LYS A 286 -25.29 3.65 -2.88
N GLY A 287 -24.74 4.82 -3.24
CA GLY A 287 -25.14 6.12 -2.71
C GLY A 287 -24.77 6.34 -1.23
N MET A 288 -23.70 5.67 -0.78
CA MET A 288 -22.96 5.90 0.46
C MET A 288 -21.56 6.40 0.10
N LYS A 289 -21.09 7.46 0.77
CA LYS A 289 -19.74 8.00 0.63
C LYS A 289 -18.82 7.40 1.70
N ILE A 290 -17.77 6.74 1.25
CA ILE A 290 -16.81 6.01 2.09
C ILE A 290 -15.49 6.79 2.09
N ALA A 291 -14.87 6.96 3.25
CA ALA A 291 -13.53 7.50 3.41
C ALA A 291 -12.57 6.41 3.91
N LEU A 292 -11.43 6.25 3.26
CA LEU A 292 -10.32 5.39 3.69
C LEU A 292 -9.12 6.24 4.11
N LEU A 293 -8.63 6.05 5.33
CA LEU A 293 -7.38 6.60 5.83
C LEU A 293 -6.37 5.48 6.07
N GLY A 294 -5.08 5.83 6.01
CA GLY A 294 -3.96 4.91 6.26
C GLY A 294 -2.98 5.54 7.23
N PHE A 295 -2.54 4.82 8.26
CA PHE A 295 -1.54 5.29 9.23
C PHE A 295 -0.50 4.23 9.56
N SER A 296 0.71 4.64 9.92
CA SER A 296 1.77 3.74 10.39
C SER A 296 2.28 4.12 11.77
N ARG A 297 2.60 3.11 12.58
CA ARG A 297 3.45 3.23 13.77
C ARG A 297 4.76 2.47 13.62
N VAL A 298 5.19 2.23 12.38
CA VAL A 298 6.44 1.56 12.02
C VAL A 298 7.08 2.34 10.87
N VAL A 299 7.92 3.31 11.20
CA VAL A 299 8.59 4.18 10.25
C VAL A 299 10.11 4.13 10.53
N PRO A 300 10.93 3.49 9.66
CA PRO A 300 12.33 3.19 9.96
C PRO A 300 13.20 4.40 10.37
N VAL A 301 12.97 5.58 9.79
CA VAL A 301 13.67 6.82 10.14
C VAL A 301 12.73 8.02 10.09
N ALA A 302 12.93 9.00 10.97
CA ALA A 302 12.03 10.16 11.11
C ALA A 302 11.87 11.02 9.85
N SER A 303 12.82 10.97 8.91
CA SER A 303 12.75 11.64 7.61
C SER A 303 11.68 11.06 6.67
N TRP A 304 11.20 9.83 6.91
CA TRP A 304 10.17 9.17 6.10
C TRP A 304 8.74 9.61 6.45
N LYS A 305 8.53 10.34 7.56
CA LYS A 305 7.26 11.01 7.90
C LYS A 305 6.95 12.11 6.88
N ALA A 306 5.74 12.13 6.34
CA ALA A 306 5.23 13.24 5.52
C ALA A 306 5.00 14.49 6.38
N ASP A 307 5.72 15.58 6.11
CA ASP A 307 5.63 16.79 6.92
C ASP A 307 6.00 18.06 6.17
N GLY A 308 5.26 19.15 6.39
CA GLY A 308 5.31 20.31 5.50
C GLY A 308 5.22 19.88 4.03
N ASN A 309 6.17 20.31 3.20
CA ASN A 309 6.29 19.93 1.79
C ASN A 309 7.10 18.64 1.54
N ARG A 310 7.43 17.85 2.58
CA ARG A 310 8.17 16.58 2.45
C ARG A 310 7.21 15.43 2.17
N ALA A 311 7.44 14.72 1.08
CA ALA A 311 6.75 13.48 0.73
C ALA A 311 7.07 12.35 1.72
N GLY A 312 6.11 11.46 1.97
CA GLY A 312 6.32 10.29 2.82
C GLY A 312 5.04 9.70 3.40
N VAL A 313 5.19 9.07 4.56
CA VAL A 313 4.15 8.32 5.29
C VAL A 313 3.39 9.19 6.29
N ALA A 314 2.08 8.98 6.40
CA ALA A 314 1.29 9.43 7.55
C ALA A 314 1.51 8.50 8.74
N GLU A 315 2.15 9.02 9.79
CA GLU A 315 2.43 8.29 11.01
C GLU A 315 1.47 8.62 12.16
N ALA A 316 1.41 7.72 13.14
CA ALA A 316 0.60 7.83 14.34
C ALA A 316 1.36 7.38 15.61
N TYR A 317 2.66 7.67 15.70
CA TYR A 317 3.36 7.69 17.00
C TYR A 317 2.77 8.81 17.87
N ASP A 318 2.54 9.98 17.27
CA ASP A 318 1.65 11.03 17.77
C ASP A 318 0.32 10.94 17.00
N SER A 319 -0.77 10.61 17.70
CA SER A 319 -2.08 10.42 17.08
C SER A 319 -2.80 11.73 16.73
N THR A 320 -2.29 12.91 17.12
CA THR A 320 -2.97 14.21 16.94
C THR A 320 -3.37 14.47 15.48
N ARG A 321 -2.46 14.22 14.52
CA ARG A 321 -2.75 14.40 13.08
C ARG A 321 -3.70 13.32 12.53
N ALA A 322 -3.59 12.09 13.01
CA ALA A 322 -4.47 10.99 12.61
C ALA A 322 -5.91 11.23 13.10
N ILE A 323 -6.09 11.58 14.37
CA ILE A 323 -7.37 11.97 14.99
C ILE A 323 -8.00 13.14 14.25
N ALA A 324 -7.24 14.21 13.97
CA ALA A 324 -7.75 15.36 13.21
C ALA A 324 -8.18 14.98 11.78
N ALA A 325 -7.46 14.08 11.11
CA ALA A 325 -7.83 13.57 9.79
C ALA A 325 -9.11 12.73 9.83
N ILE A 326 -9.26 11.81 10.80
CA ILE A 326 -10.48 11.00 11.01
C ILE A 326 -11.68 11.92 11.29
N GLN A 327 -11.55 12.88 12.21
CA GLN A 327 -12.60 13.86 12.52
C GLN A 327 -12.96 14.74 11.30
N SER A 328 -12.02 15.04 10.41
CA SER A 328 -12.25 15.75 9.15
C SER A 328 -13.00 14.87 8.13
N ALA A 329 -12.66 13.57 8.07
CA ALA A 329 -13.31 12.58 7.21
C ALA A 329 -14.76 12.29 7.66
N ARG A 330 -14.99 12.11 8.96
CA ARG A 330 -16.31 11.79 9.56
C ARG A 330 -17.37 12.88 9.31
N LYS A 331 -16.95 14.13 9.13
CA LYS A 331 -17.79 15.28 8.73
C LYS A 331 -18.15 15.28 7.23
N LYS A 332 -17.53 14.41 6.43
CA LYS A 332 -17.56 14.43 4.96
C LYS A 332 -17.98 13.09 4.33
N ALA A 333 -18.11 12.02 5.12
CA ALA A 333 -18.41 10.67 4.66
C ALA A 333 -19.45 10.01 5.58
N ASP A 334 -20.13 8.99 5.07
CA ASP A 334 -21.12 8.18 5.78
C ASP A 334 -20.46 7.01 6.53
N LEU A 335 -19.37 6.48 5.98
CA LEU A 335 -18.53 5.42 6.55
C LEU A 335 -17.05 5.84 6.52
N VAL A 336 -16.35 5.72 7.65
CA VAL A 336 -14.93 6.02 7.80
C VAL A 336 -14.15 4.75 8.17
N ILE A 337 -13.12 4.45 7.38
CA ILE A 337 -12.29 3.25 7.48
C ILE A 337 -10.85 3.69 7.75
N VAL A 338 -10.19 3.04 8.70
CA VAL A 338 -8.76 3.24 8.97
C VAL A 338 -8.03 1.91 8.76
N VAL A 339 -7.00 1.91 7.93
CA VAL A 339 -6.00 0.84 7.86
C VAL A 339 -4.75 1.29 8.62
N ALA A 340 -4.20 0.42 9.47
CA ALA A 340 -3.08 0.77 10.37
C ALA A 340 -1.95 -0.27 10.32
N HIS A 341 -0.72 0.20 10.13
CA HIS A 341 0.49 -0.64 10.06
C HIS A 341 1.30 -0.51 11.36
N TRP A 342 1.21 -1.50 12.25
CA TRP A 342 1.52 -1.32 13.68
C TRP A 342 1.82 -2.61 14.44
N GLY A 343 2.16 -2.51 15.72
CA GLY A 343 2.51 -3.68 16.55
C GLY A 343 3.95 -4.13 16.34
N GLU A 344 4.18 -5.44 16.47
CA GLU A 344 5.50 -6.07 16.47
C GLU A 344 5.49 -7.31 15.56
N GLU A 345 6.55 -7.50 14.76
CA GLU A 345 6.65 -8.64 13.84
C GLU A 345 6.49 -9.99 14.57
N ARG A 346 5.59 -10.83 14.05
CA ARG A 346 5.32 -12.22 14.48
C ARG A 346 4.70 -12.36 15.87
N VAL A 347 4.20 -11.27 16.47
CA VAL A 347 3.44 -11.30 17.73
C VAL A 347 1.93 -11.40 17.46
N SER A 348 1.28 -12.47 17.91
CA SER A 348 -0.15 -12.77 17.63
C SER A 348 -1.15 -12.12 18.61
N THR A 349 -0.66 -11.37 19.60
CA THR A 349 -1.47 -10.55 20.52
C THR A 349 -1.21 -9.07 20.28
N PRO A 350 -2.24 -8.20 20.19
CA PRO A 350 -2.03 -6.76 20.04
C PRO A 350 -1.33 -6.16 21.27
N ASN A 351 -0.38 -5.24 21.04
CA ASN A 351 0.26 -4.51 22.13
C ASN A 351 -0.57 -3.27 22.57
N ALA A 352 -0.19 -2.68 23.70
CA ALA A 352 -0.94 -1.59 24.33
C ALA A 352 -1.14 -0.35 23.42
N ASP A 353 -0.18 -0.07 22.53
CA ASP A 353 -0.29 1.04 21.58
C ASP A 353 -1.25 0.74 20.43
N GLN A 354 -1.35 -0.51 19.97
CA GLN A 354 -2.34 -0.91 18.98
C GLN A 354 -3.76 -0.71 19.55
N THR A 355 -4.04 -1.21 20.76
CA THR A 355 -5.35 -1.03 21.41
C THR A 355 -5.66 0.43 21.70
N ARG A 356 -4.71 1.19 22.25
CA ARG A 356 -4.87 2.63 22.50
C ARG A 356 -5.22 3.39 21.21
N LEU A 357 -4.45 3.19 20.13
CA LEU A 357 -4.69 3.87 18.86
C LEU A 357 -6.01 3.42 18.21
N ALA A 358 -6.36 2.13 18.26
CA ALA A 358 -7.64 1.65 17.75
C ALA A 358 -8.84 2.32 18.46
N HIS A 359 -8.78 2.45 19.78
CA HIS A 359 -9.81 3.12 20.58
C HIS A 359 -9.85 4.62 20.30
N GLU A 360 -8.70 5.30 20.24
CA GLU A 360 -8.58 6.72 19.85
C GLU A 360 -9.15 6.99 18.45
N PHE A 361 -8.94 6.09 17.49
CA PHE A 361 -9.44 6.22 16.13
C PHE A 361 -10.96 6.02 16.05
N VAL A 362 -11.53 5.04 16.78
CA VAL A 362 -13.00 4.89 16.88
C VAL A 362 -13.63 6.12 17.55
N ASP A 363 -13.04 6.64 18.64
CA ASP A 363 -13.53 7.84 19.33
C ASP A 363 -13.37 9.13 18.49
N ALA A 364 -12.39 9.17 17.59
CA ALA A 364 -12.27 10.23 16.57
C ALA A 364 -13.33 10.13 15.46
N GLY A 365 -14.07 9.01 15.39
CA GLY A 365 -15.16 8.78 14.45
C GLY A 365 -14.88 7.77 13.34
N ALA A 366 -13.92 6.87 13.49
CA ALA A 366 -13.75 5.73 12.59
C ALA A 366 -14.78 4.63 12.87
N ASP A 367 -15.27 3.98 11.80
CA ASP A 367 -16.30 2.94 11.88
C ASP A 367 -15.74 1.51 11.76
N LEU A 368 -14.58 1.37 11.11
CA LEU A 368 -13.82 0.13 10.94
C LEU A 368 -12.32 0.40 11.08
N ILE A 369 -11.64 -0.41 11.90
CA ILE A 369 -10.18 -0.38 12.08
C ILE A 369 -9.60 -1.73 11.61
N ILE A 370 -8.63 -1.70 10.70
CA ILE A 370 -8.04 -2.90 10.09
C ILE A 370 -6.50 -2.82 10.16
N GLY A 371 -5.87 -3.76 10.85
CA GLY A 371 -4.42 -3.77 11.05
C GLY A 371 -3.62 -4.64 10.07
N GLY A 372 -2.34 -4.30 9.92
CA GLY A 372 -1.26 -5.07 9.28
C GLY A 372 0.09 -4.77 9.95
N HIS A 373 1.19 -5.33 9.42
CA HIS A 373 2.58 -5.36 9.94
C HIS A 373 3.02 -6.62 10.73
N PRO A 374 2.28 -7.18 11.70
CA PRO A 374 2.79 -8.34 12.45
C PRO A 374 3.07 -9.58 11.59
N HIS A 375 2.67 -9.60 10.31
CA HIS A 375 2.77 -10.71 9.36
C HIS A 375 2.07 -12.01 9.81
N VAL A 376 1.41 -11.99 10.97
CA VAL A 376 0.55 -13.02 11.56
C VAL A 376 -0.80 -12.41 11.87
N LEU A 377 -1.84 -13.24 11.95
CA LEU A 377 -3.16 -12.82 12.41
C LEU A 377 -3.13 -12.43 13.90
N GLN A 378 -3.89 -11.40 14.25
CA GLN A 378 -4.21 -11.03 15.63
C GLN A 378 -5.75 -11.01 15.81
N GLY A 379 -6.22 -10.99 17.05
CA GLY A 379 -7.65 -11.01 17.37
C GLY A 379 -8.48 -9.84 16.84
N LEU A 380 -9.80 -10.00 16.90
CA LEU A 380 -10.78 -8.92 16.74
C LEU A 380 -11.27 -8.38 18.09
N GLU A 381 -11.84 -7.19 18.06
CA GLU A 381 -12.57 -6.55 19.16
C GLU A 381 -13.79 -5.80 18.61
N TYR A 382 -14.86 -5.70 19.41
CA TYR A 382 -16.03 -4.87 19.12
C TYR A 382 -16.15 -3.72 20.13
N TYR A 383 -15.58 -2.57 19.77
CA TYR A 383 -15.44 -1.41 20.65
C TYR A 383 -16.49 -0.35 20.31
N LYS A 384 -17.31 0.04 21.30
CA LYS A 384 -18.37 1.08 21.15
C LYS A 384 -19.30 0.90 19.93
N GLY A 385 -19.53 -0.35 19.51
CA GLY A 385 -20.37 -0.67 18.35
C GLY A 385 -19.63 -0.74 17.00
N LYS A 386 -18.30 -0.64 17.00
CA LYS A 386 -17.43 -0.63 15.80
C LYS A 386 -16.42 -1.78 15.85
N TRP A 387 -15.98 -2.26 14.69
CA TRP A 387 -15.07 -3.41 14.58
C TRP A 387 -13.62 -2.99 14.48
N ILE A 388 -12.78 -3.67 15.26
CA ILE A 388 -11.32 -3.63 15.18
C ILE A 388 -10.84 -5.04 14.82
N ALA A 389 -10.02 -5.16 13.78
CA ALA A 389 -9.21 -6.36 13.51
C ALA A 389 -7.74 -5.98 13.64
N TYR A 390 -7.04 -6.49 14.65
CA TYR A 390 -5.74 -5.92 15.04
C TYR A 390 -4.58 -6.24 14.08
N SER A 391 -4.64 -7.37 13.39
CA SER A 391 -3.76 -7.72 12.27
C SER A 391 -4.46 -8.73 11.36
N THR A 392 -4.40 -8.45 10.07
CA THR A 392 -4.91 -9.32 8.99
C THR A 392 -3.86 -10.32 8.46
N GLY A 393 -2.61 -10.21 8.93
CA GLY A 393 -1.49 -11.08 8.52
C GLY A 393 -0.97 -10.79 7.11
N ASN A 394 -0.24 -11.75 6.53
CA ASN A 394 0.21 -11.69 5.13
C ASN A 394 -0.93 -12.03 4.16
N PHE A 395 -0.94 -11.54 2.93
CA PHE A 395 -1.87 -12.02 1.89
C PHE A 395 -1.18 -12.45 0.59
N ILE A 396 -0.26 -11.63 0.07
CA ILE A 396 0.60 -11.99 -1.06
C ILE A 396 2.03 -11.67 -0.64
N PHE A 397 2.69 -12.68 -0.08
CA PHE A 397 3.96 -12.51 0.62
C PHE A 397 4.91 -13.68 0.34
N THR A 398 6.18 -13.54 0.74
CA THR A 398 7.11 -14.66 0.73
C THR A 398 6.79 -15.61 1.89
N ARG A 399 7.01 -16.92 1.73
CA ARG A 399 6.99 -17.81 2.89
C ARG A 399 8.22 -17.53 3.76
N SER A 400 8.01 -17.32 5.06
CA SER A 400 9.06 -17.39 6.07
C SER A 400 9.12 -18.80 6.68
N THR A 401 10.09 -19.07 7.55
CA THR A 401 10.18 -20.32 8.33
C THR A 401 9.19 -20.41 9.51
N ASN A 402 8.44 -19.34 9.81
CA ASN A 402 7.41 -19.35 10.84
C ASN A 402 6.03 -19.59 10.21
N GLU A 403 5.41 -20.73 10.51
CA GLU A 403 4.14 -21.17 9.90
C GLU A 403 2.93 -20.29 10.27
N GLU A 404 2.95 -19.58 11.41
CA GLU A 404 1.89 -18.61 11.73
C GLU A 404 1.85 -17.46 10.71
N THR A 405 2.98 -17.17 10.02
CA THR A 405 3.03 -16.15 8.95
C THR A 405 2.40 -16.60 7.63
N TRP A 406 2.00 -17.88 7.53
CA TRP A 406 1.28 -18.42 6.39
C TRP A 406 -0.25 -18.39 6.62
N LYS A 407 -0.72 -18.15 7.85
CA LYS A 407 -2.15 -18.07 8.18
C LYS A 407 -2.68 -16.66 7.89
N THR A 408 -3.80 -16.57 7.19
CA THR A 408 -4.43 -15.29 6.84
C THR A 408 -5.94 -15.41 6.67
N ALA A 409 -6.62 -14.30 6.42
CA ALA A 409 -8.02 -14.30 6.05
C ALA A 409 -8.37 -13.09 5.18
N VAL A 410 -9.43 -13.26 4.38
CA VAL A 410 -10.19 -12.11 3.88
C VAL A 410 -11.17 -11.71 4.99
N PHE A 411 -11.11 -10.46 5.42
CA PHE A 411 -12.05 -9.89 6.38
C PHE A 411 -13.14 -9.16 5.60
N GLN A 412 -14.36 -9.70 5.61
CA GLN A 412 -15.52 -9.14 4.93
C GLN A 412 -16.33 -8.30 5.91
N ALA A 413 -16.41 -6.99 5.67
CA ALA A 413 -17.37 -6.12 6.33
C ALA A 413 -18.60 -5.90 5.43
N ARG A 414 -19.80 -5.87 6.02
CA ARG A 414 -21.03 -5.46 5.34
C ARG A 414 -21.69 -4.36 6.14
N CYS A 415 -21.75 -3.15 5.58
CA CYS A 415 -22.14 -1.93 6.30
C CYS A 415 -23.41 -1.30 5.74
N SER A 416 -24.33 -0.93 6.62
CA SER A 416 -25.52 -0.13 6.28
C SER A 416 -25.18 1.37 6.14
N ARG A 417 -26.15 2.19 5.73
CA ARG A 417 -25.99 3.65 5.57
C ARG A 417 -25.77 4.39 6.89
N GLU A 418 -26.12 3.76 8.00
CA GLU A 418 -25.97 4.23 9.37
C GLU A 418 -24.59 3.84 9.95
N ALA A 419 -23.69 3.31 9.11
CA ALA A 419 -22.38 2.76 9.49
C ALA A 419 -22.44 1.70 10.60
N VAL A 420 -23.53 0.92 10.62
CA VAL A 420 -23.59 -0.35 11.36
C VAL A 420 -23.05 -1.43 10.43
N CYS A 421 -21.97 -2.09 10.85
CA CYS A 421 -21.30 -3.12 10.06
C CYS A 421 -21.38 -4.48 10.74
N SER A 422 -21.66 -5.55 9.99
CA SER A 422 -21.29 -6.91 10.39
C SER A 422 -19.89 -7.26 9.87
N MET A 423 -19.24 -8.22 10.53
CA MET A 423 -17.88 -8.68 10.20
C MET A 423 -17.90 -10.20 9.99
N LYS A 424 -17.13 -10.68 9.00
CA LYS A 424 -16.94 -12.10 8.69
C LYS A 424 -15.49 -12.38 8.31
N VAL A 425 -14.89 -13.36 8.97
CA VAL A 425 -13.55 -13.87 8.66
C VAL A 425 -13.70 -15.02 7.65
N ILE A 426 -12.93 -14.98 6.57
CA ILE A 426 -12.88 -16.04 5.55
C ILE A 426 -11.44 -16.57 5.49
N PRO A 427 -11.14 -17.77 6.05
CA PRO A 427 -9.81 -18.35 6.13
C PRO A 427 -9.08 -18.55 4.78
N TYR A 428 -7.81 -18.16 4.75
CA TYR A 428 -6.90 -18.31 3.61
C TYR A 428 -5.49 -18.68 4.10
N GLU A 429 -4.68 -19.27 3.22
CA GLU A 429 -3.24 -19.44 3.39
C GLU A 429 -2.49 -18.46 2.49
N ALA A 430 -1.51 -17.75 3.05
CA ALA A 430 -0.51 -16.99 2.33
C ALA A 430 0.59 -17.95 1.84
N ALA A 431 0.25 -18.74 0.81
CA ALA A 431 1.23 -19.53 0.09
C ALA A 431 2.21 -18.60 -0.68
N LEU A 432 3.33 -19.15 -1.15
CA LEU A 432 4.44 -18.38 -1.73
C LEU A 432 3.98 -17.50 -2.92
N GLY A 433 3.75 -16.21 -2.67
CA GLY A 433 3.23 -15.26 -3.66
C GLY A 433 1.79 -15.50 -4.12
N GLN A 434 0.96 -16.26 -3.39
CA GLN A 434 -0.43 -16.56 -3.76
C GLN A 434 -1.32 -16.79 -2.53
N ALA A 435 -2.47 -16.11 -2.45
CA ALA A 435 -3.49 -16.38 -1.44
C ALA A 435 -4.35 -17.59 -1.85
N VAL A 436 -4.42 -18.64 -1.02
CA VAL A 436 -5.17 -19.88 -1.29
C VAL A 436 -6.31 -20.04 -0.28
N PRO A 437 -7.58 -20.29 -0.68
CA PRO A 437 -8.67 -20.50 0.28
C PRO A 437 -8.41 -21.72 1.17
N MET A 438 -8.55 -21.58 2.50
CA MET A 438 -8.57 -22.73 3.39
C MET A 438 -9.96 -23.37 3.39
N LEU A 439 -10.02 -24.70 3.33
CA LEU A 439 -11.25 -25.48 3.30
C LEU A 439 -11.35 -26.41 4.51
N ASP A 440 -12.54 -26.95 4.73
CA ASP A 440 -12.85 -28.04 5.67
C ASP A 440 -12.21 -27.84 7.07
N GLU A 441 -11.38 -28.77 7.51
CA GLU A 441 -10.75 -28.78 8.83
C GLU A 441 -9.79 -27.60 9.04
N ALA A 442 -9.02 -27.21 8.01
CA ALA A 442 -8.11 -26.07 8.12
C ALA A 442 -8.87 -24.74 8.29
N ASN A 443 -10.02 -24.62 7.61
CA ASN A 443 -10.93 -23.48 7.77
C ASN A 443 -11.49 -23.43 9.21
N ARG A 444 -12.05 -24.54 9.71
CA ARG A 444 -12.58 -24.65 11.07
C ARG A 444 -11.54 -24.30 12.13
N LEU A 445 -10.34 -24.88 12.05
CA LEU A 445 -9.27 -24.66 13.02
C LEU A 445 -8.80 -23.20 13.04
N LEU A 446 -8.74 -22.51 11.90
CA LEU A 446 -8.38 -21.08 11.89
C LEU A 446 -9.49 -20.21 12.48
N LEU A 447 -10.77 -20.49 12.20
CA LEU A 447 -11.89 -19.75 12.82
C LEU A 447 -11.90 -19.93 14.34
N GLU A 448 -11.60 -21.13 14.83
CA GLU A 448 -11.43 -21.38 16.26
C GLU A 448 -10.19 -20.69 16.86
N GLN A 449 -9.07 -20.62 16.15
CA GLN A 449 -7.91 -19.82 16.58
C GLN A 449 -8.28 -18.34 16.67
N MET A 450 -8.93 -17.77 15.64
CA MET A 450 -9.40 -16.39 15.65
C MET A 450 -10.38 -16.13 16.80
N SER A 451 -11.31 -17.03 17.08
CA SER A 451 -12.24 -16.87 18.23
C SER A 451 -11.57 -16.99 19.60
N LYS A 452 -10.38 -17.61 19.70
CA LYS A 452 -9.60 -17.70 20.95
C LYS A 452 -8.69 -16.49 21.16
N MET A 453 -8.23 -15.86 20.08
CA MET A 453 -7.36 -14.67 20.12
C MET A 453 -8.14 -13.35 20.23
N SER A 454 -9.46 -13.36 20.02
CA SER A 454 -10.31 -12.17 19.98
C SER A 454 -10.90 -11.80 21.35
N SER A 455 -11.07 -10.50 21.62
CA SER A 455 -11.54 -9.97 22.90
C SER A 455 -13.00 -9.53 22.82
N GLY A 456 -13.84 -9.98 23.76
CA GLY A 456 -15.25 -9.61 23.86
C GLY A 456 -16.15 -10.08 22.70
N VAL A 457 -15.62 -10.88 21.77
CA VAL A 457 -16.30 -11.34 20.55
C VAL A 457 -16.03 -12.81 20.30
N ARG A 458 -16.81 -13.43 19.43
CA ARG A 458 -16.73 -14.85 19.06
C ARG A 458 -16.88 -15.01 17.56
N VAL A 459 -16.07 -15.89 16.96
CA VAL A 459 -16.15 -16.25 15.54
C VAL A 459 -16.93 -17.55 15.40
N ASN A 460 -18.00 -17.54 14.61
CA ASN A 460 -18.81 -18.72 14.30
C ASN A 460 -18.08 -19.64 13.30
N ALA A 461 -18.47 -20.91 13.24
CA ALA A 461 -17.95 -21.89 12.28
C ALA A 461 -18.26 -21.57 10.81
N ASP A 462 -19.19 -20.64 10.53
CA ASP A 462 -19.42 -20.11 9.18
C ASP A 462 -18.52 -18.90 8.84
N GLY A 463 -17.73 -18.42 9.81
CA GLY A 463 -16.88 -17.24 9.71
C GLY A 463 -17.47 -15.93 10.24
N THR A 464 -18.78 -15.85 10.52
CA THR A 464 -19.38 -14.60 11.04
C THR A 464 -18.88 -14.28 12.45
N VAL A 465 -18.55 -13.02 12.71
CA VAL A 465 -18.11 -12.53 14.01
C VAL A 465 -19.27 -11.86 14.73
N VAL A 466 -19.48 -12.22 15.99
CA VAL A 466 -20.51 -11.62 16.86
C VAL A 466 -19.92 -11.15 18.18
N PRO A 467 -20.41 -10.06 18.79
CA PRO A 467 -20.13 -9.74 20.18
C PRO A 467 -20.64 -10.83 21.12
N ASN A 468 -20.05 -10.94 22.31
CA ASN A 468 -20.48 -11.82 23.39
C ASN A 468 -21.58 -11.19 24.27
#